data_AF-A0A2E9C4B1-F1
#
_entry.id   AF-A0A2E9C4B1-F1
#
_cell.length_a   1.000
_cell.length_b   1.000
_cell.length_c   1.000
_cell.angle_alpha   90.00
_cell.angle_beta   90.00
_cell.angle_gamma   90.00
#
_symmetry.space_group_name_H-M   'P 1'
#
loop_
_entity.id
_entity.type
_entity.pdbx_description
1 polymer ?
#
loop_
_entity_poly.entity_id
_entity_poly.type
_entity_poly.pdbx_seq_one_letter_code
_entity_poly.pdbx_strand_id
1 'polypeptide(L)'
;GQAPRARLYKEDFQAVDIESISKPVTKWSVTVREPGQVPQVFQQAFHLMRSGRPGPVLIDLPFDVQMAQIEFDIDSYEPLKPYKPAASRAQIERAIEMLNAAERPLIVAGGGVINADASELLVRFAEATGVPVIPTLMGWGSIPDDHPLMAGMCGLQTSHRYGNATMLASDFVLGIGNRWANRHTGSVDVYTKGRKFVHVDIEPTQIGRVFTPDFGIVSDAKAALELFVQVAEEMKAAGRLPSRREWANACIERKRTMLRKTNFDEVPMKPQRVYQCMNNNFDNDTCYVSTIGLSQIAAAQFLHVYNPRHWINCGQAGPLGWTIPAALGVRAADPTRKIVALSGDYDFQFMIEELAVGAQFKLPYIHIVVNNSYLGLIRQAQRGFEMDYCVQLAFDNINAGPDAGIESSYGVDHMKVVEGLGCKAIRVNRQEEIAPAIRRAEALMAEHGVPVVIEVMLERVTNIAMGTEIDNITEFEPLAETPADAPTAVAAVLLD
;
A
#
# COMPACT_ATOMS: atom_id res chain seq x y z
N GLY A 1 28.47 -4.56 7.66
CA GLY A 1 29.83 -5.09 7.87
C GLY A 1 30.80 -3.99 7.47
N GLN A 2 31.92 -3.89 8.16
CA GLN A 2 32.79 -2.71 8.10
C GLN A 2 34.27 -3.07 8.27
N ALA A 3 35.15 -2.18 7.81
CA ALA A 3 36.58 -2.24 8.06
C ALA A 3 36.92 -2.35 9.57
N PRO A 4 38.10 -2.87 9.94
CA PRO A 4 38.52 -2.95 11.34
C PRO A 4 38.52 -1.57 12.04
N ARG A 5 38.19 -1.55 13.33
CA ARG A 5 38.05 -0.31 14.13
C ARG A 5 39.25 0.63 14.01
N ALA A 6 40.47 0.08 14.02
CA ALA A 6 41.72 0.84 13.95
C ALA A 6 41.91 1.62 12.62
N ARG A 7 41.11 1.31 11.59
CA ARG A 7 41.26 1.85 10.24
C ARG A 7 40.08 2.70 9.75
N LEU A 8 39.04 2.87 10.57
CA LEU A 8 37.83 3.62 10.20
C LEU A 8 38.09 5.07 9.75
N TYR A 9 39.21 5.66 10.20
CA TYR A 9 39.61 7.04 9.87
C TYR A 9 40.88 7.10 9.00
N LYS A 10 41.15 6.05 8.21
CA LYS A 10 42.38 5.91 7.41
C LYS A 10 42.12 5.76 5.92
N GLU A 11 40.89 6.03 5.45
CA GLU A 11 40.49 5.78 4.05
C GLU A 11 40.72 4.32 3.63
N ASP A 12 40.47 3.38 4.56
CA ASP A 12 40.60 1.94 4.30
C ASP A 12 39.61 1.52 3.19
N PHE A 13 39.98 0.47 2.46
CA PHE A 13 39.20 0.02 1.31
C PHE A 13 37.74 -0.29 1.69
N GLN A 14 36.78 0.31 0.97
CA GLN A 14 35.33 0.20 1.20
C GLN A 14 34.83 0.67 2.59
N ALA A 15 35.64 1.41 3.35
CA ALA A 15 35.20 2.01 4.61
C ALA A 15 34.40 3.30 4.37
N VAL A 16 33.21 3.38 4.95
CA VAL A 16 32.36 4.57 4.92
C VAL A 16 31.68 4.75 6.27
N ASP A 17 31.44 6.00 6.68
CA ASP A 17 30.67 6.33 7.88
C ASP A 17 29.16 6.11 7.64
N ILE A 18 28.77 4.84 7.53
CA ILE A 18 27.38 4.43 7.29
C ILE A 18 26.46 4.79 8.47
N GLU A 19 27.02 4.88 9.68
CA GLU A 19 26.31 5.31 10.88
C GLU A 19 25.76 6.72 10.70
N SER A 20 26.61 7.68 10.31
CA SER A 20 26.17 9.06 10.05
C SER A 20 25.22 9.17 8.86
N ILE A 21 25.49 8.44 7.78
CA ILE A 21 24.67 8.48 6.55
C ILE A 21 23.24 8.00 6.80
N SER A 22 23.07 6.91 7.56
CA SER A 22 21.76 6.27 7.77
C SER A 22 20.98 6.80 8.97
N LYS A 23 21.62 7.59 9.85
CA LYS A 23 20.99 8.17 11.05
C LYS A 23 19.69 8.95 10.78
N PRO A 24 19.55 9.76 9.71
CA PRO A 24 18.31 10.52 9.47
C PRO A 24 17.12 9.68 9.01
N VAL A 25 17.36 8.43 8.57
CA VAL A 25 16.35 7.55 7.95
C VAL A 25 16.14 6.23 8.71
N THR A 26 16.71 6.12 9.92
CA THR A 26 16.57 4.96 10.81
C THR A 26 16.10 5.42 12.20
N LYS A 27 15.43 4.54 12.95
CA LYS A 27 15.18 4.79 14.38
C LYS A 27 16.48 4.79 15.18
N TRP A 28 17.42 3.95 14.75
CA TRP A 28 18.74 3.85 15.33
C TRP A 28 19.73 3.33 14.30
N SER A 29 20.88 3.98 14.24
CA SER A 29 22.03 3.54 13.46
C SER A 29 23.24 3.57 14.37
N VAL A 30 24.03 2.49 14.37
CA VAL A 30 25.15 2.33 15.30
C VAL A 30 26.25 1.48 14.69
N THR A 31 27.51 1.89 14.86
CA THR A 31 28.68 1.04 14.66
C THR A 31 29.08 0.40 15.99
N VAL A 32 29.05 -0.93 16.08
CA VAL A 32 29.42 -1.65 17.31
C VAL A 32 30.91 -1.52 17.56
N ARG A 33 31.30 -1.04 18.75
CA ARG A 33 32.70 -0.72 19.08
C ARG A 33 33.38 -1.82 19.89
N GLU A 34 32.64 -2.63 20.63
CA GLU A 34 33.19 -3.74 21.43
C GLU A 34 32.52 -5.08 21.10
N PRO A 35 33.28 -6.18 20.98
CA PRO A 35 32.73 -7.52 20.72
C PRO A 35 31.61 -7.92 21.68
N GLY A 36 31.80 -7.69 22.98
CA GLY A 36 30.82 -8.05 24.02
C GLY A 36 29.51 -7.28 23.93
N GLN A 37 29.45 -6.18 23.17
CA GLN A 37 28.21 -5.40 22.98
C GLN A 37 27.32 -5.98 21.88
N VAL A 38 27.83 -6.86 21.01
CA VAL A 38 27.06 -7.35 19.85
C VAL A 38 25.70 -7.93 20.27
N PRO A 39 25.59 -8.86 21.24
CA PRO A 39 24.29 -9.41 21.65
C PRO A 39 23.32 -8.34 22.17
N GLN A 40 23.80 -7.39 22.97
CA GLN A 40 23.00 -6.31 23.55
C GLN A 40 22.52 -5.31 22.49
N VAL A 41 23.36 -5.01 21.49
CA VAL A 41 22.99 -4.15 20.36
C VAL A 41 21.86 -4.78 19.55
N PHE A 42 21.91 -6.09 19.29
CA PHE A 42 20.80 -6.79 18.64
C PHE A 42 19.53 -6.79 19.52
N GLN A 43 19.67 -7.09 20.82
CA GLN A 43 18.56 -7.05 21.77
C GLN A 43 17.85 -5.68 21.79
N GLN A 44 18.63 -4.59 21.83
CA GLN A 44 18.12 -3.21 21.76
C GLN A 44 17.50 -2.89 20.40
N ALA A 45 18.10 -3.36 19.30
CA ALA A 45 17.54 -3.16 17.96
C ALA A 45 16.13 -3.77 17.84
N PHE A 46 15.92 -5.00 18.30
CA PHE A 46 14.60 -5.64 18.30
C PHE A 46 13.59 -4.91 19.19
N HIS A 47 14.02 -4.40 20.35
CA HIS A 47 13.17 -3.55 21.19
C HIS A 47 12.71 -2.30 20.43
N LEU A 48 13.64 -1.57 19.80
CA LEU A 48 13.34 -0.33 19.08
C LEU A 48 12.49 -0.56 17.83
N MET A 49 12.71 -1.65 17.09
CA MET A 49 11.91 -2.00 15.92
C MET A 49 10.45 -2.29 16.28
N ARG A 50 10.18 -2.79 17.49
CA ARG A 50 8.84 -3.23 17.94
C ARG A 50 8.13 -2.24 18.89
N SER A 51 8.85 -1.28 19.47
CA SER A 51 8.32 -0.34 20.46
C SER A 51 7.91 1.01 19.87
N GLY A 52 6.87 1.62 20.42
CA GLY A 52 6.31 2.89 19.94
C GLY A 52 5.98 2.80 18.45
N ARG A 53 6.27 3.84 17.68
CA ARG A 53 6.18 3.79 16.21
C ARG A 53 7.28 2.90 15.62
N PRO A 54 6.98 1.77 14.95
CA PRO A 54 8.00 0.90 14.36
C PRO A 54 8.82 1.60 13.27
N GLY A 55 10.07 1.15 13.08
CA GLY A 55 10.96 1.69 12.06
C GLY A 55 12.31 0.95 12.00
N PRO A 56 13.10 1.17 10.94
CA PRO A 56 14.30 0.40 10.67
C PRO A 56 15.44 0.74 11.62
N VAL A 57 16.33 -0.24 11.84
CA VAL A 57 17.59 -0.11 12.58
C VAL A 57 18.74 -0.59 11.70
N LEU A 58 19.86 0.14 11.68
CA LEU A 58 21.10 -0.29 11.03
C LEU A 58 22.15 -0.61 12.08
N ILE A 59 22.72 -1.82 12.01
CA ILE A 59 23.84 -2.24 12.85
C ILE A 59 25.05 -2.41 11.95
N ASP A 60 26.06 -1.58 12.16
CA ASP A 60 27.36 -1.71 11.50
C ASP A 60 28.36 -2.48 12.37
N LEU A 61 29.03 -3.46 11.76
CA LEU A 61 29.85 -4.45 12.45
C LEU A 61 31.28 -4.43 11.88
N PRO A 62 32.25 -3.80 12.56
CA PRO A 62 33.66 -3.90 12.20
C PRO A 62 34.16 -5.35 12.17
N PHE A 63 35.02 -5.68 11.21
CA PHE A 63 35.52 -7.06 11.04
C PHE A 63 36.20 -7.61 12.30
N ASP A 64 37.02 -6.80 12.97
CA ASP A 64 37.73 -7.21 14.19
C ASP A 64 36.80 -7.37 15.40
N VAL A 65 35.64 -6.71 15.40
CA VAL A 65 34.57 -6.92 16.38
C VAL A 65 33.88 -8.27 16.16
N GLN A 66 33.62 -8.62 14.89
CA GLN A 66 32.98 -9.89 14.53
C GLN A 66 33.85 -11.12 14.87
N MET A 67 35.16 -11.01 14.69
CA MET A 67 36.09 -12.14 14.85
C MET A 67 36.53 -12.39 16.29
N ALA A 68 36.31 -11.44 17.20
CA ALA A 68 36.74 -11.56 18.59
C ALA A 68 35.87 -12.56 19.38
N GLN A 69 36.50 -13.32 20.27
CA GLN A 69 35.80 -14.23 21.17
C GLN A 69 35.20 -13.48 22.36
N ILE A 70 33.98 -13.86 22.74
CA ILE A 70 33.28 -13.33 23.91
C ILE A 70 32.76 -14.48 24.76
N GLU A 71 32.60 -14.24 26.05
CA GLU A 71 31.79 -15.09 26.91
C GLU A 71 30.33 -14.65 26.78
N PHE A 72 29.44 -15.58 26.45
CA PHE A 72 28.01 -15.32 26.31
C PHE A 72 27.22 -16.56 26.73
N ASP A 73 26.43 -16.42 27.79
CA ASP A 73 25.50 -17.45 28.25
C ASP A 73 24.14 -17.25 27.60
N ILE A 74 23.82 -18.09 26.62
CA ILE A 74 22.55 -18.03 25.87
C ILE A 74 21.35 -18.33 26.77
N ASP A 75 21.52 -19.11 27.84
CA ASP A 75 20.41 -19.47 28.74
C ASP A 75 20.00 -18.28 29.62
N SER A 76 20.87 -17.27 29.75
CA SER A 76 20.58 -16.03 30.46
C SER A 76 19.92 -14.94 29.58
N TYR A 77 19.78 -15.18 28.28
CA TYR A 77 19.27 -14.18 27.34
C TYR A 77 17.74 -14.05 27.42
N GLU A 78 17.25 -12.82 27.58
CA GLU A 78 15.82 -12.50 27.58
C GLU A 78 15.51 -11.35 26.61
N PRO A 79 14.52 -11.44 25.71
CA PRO A 79 14.12 -10.31 24.88
C PRO A 79 13.58 -9.15 25.71
N LEU A 80 13.96 -7.92 25.37
CA LEU A 80 13.38 -6.73 25.99
C LEU A 80 11.90 -6.59 25.61
N LYS A 81 11.05 -6.31 26.61
CA LYS A 81 9.60 -6.11 26.40
C LYS A 81 9.36 -4.86 25.55
N PRO A 82 8.60 -4.94 24.44
CA PRO A 82 8.26 -3.76 23.65
C PRO A 82 7.38 -2.77 24.43
N TYR A 83 7.66 -1.47 24.30
CA TYR A 83 6.85 -0.41 24.88
C TYR A 83 5.72 0.02 23.94
N LYS A 84 4.49 0.08 24.47
CA LYS A 84 3.29 0.55 23.77
C LYS A 84 2.41 1.39 24.72
N PRO A 85 2.08 2.66 24.41
CA PRO A 85 1.12 3.42 25.20
C PRO A 85 -0.30 2.87 25.01
N ALA A 86 -1.17 3.06 26.01
CA ALA A 86 -2.56 2.62 25.97
C ALA A 86 -3.50 3.74 26.42
N ALA A 87 -4.62 3.88 25.71
CA ALA A 87 -5.68 4.81 26.08
C ALA A 87 -6.32 4.41 27.43
N SER A 88 -6.81 5.41 28.15
CA SER A 88 -7.70 5.19 29.30
C SER A 88 -9.15 5.10 28.84
N ARG A 89 -9.98 4.38 29.60
CA ARG A 89 -11.44 4.29 29.36
C ARG A 89 -12.09 5.68 29.24
N ALA A 90 -11.72 6.65 30.08
CA ALA A 90 -12.28 8.00 30.05
C ALA A 90 -12.01 8.73 28.72
N GLN A 91 -10.85 8.52 28.10
CA GLN A 91 -10.55 9.08 26.77
C GLN A 91 -11.45 8.45 25.70
N ILE A 92 -11.67 7.14 25.78
CA ILE A 92 -12.50 6.39 24.84
C ILE A 92 -13.98 6.79 24.96
N GLU A 93 -14.50 6.86 26.18
CA GLU A 93 -15.86 7.35 26.45
C GLU A 93 -16.05 8.76 25.90
N ARG A 94 -15.08 9.66 26.12
CA ARG A 94 -15.12 11.01 25.56
C ARG A 94 -15.15 11.03 24.03
N ALA A 95 -14.34 10.19 23.38
CA ALA A 95 -14.33 10.10 21.92
C ALA A 95 -15.66 9.55 21.37
N ILE A 96 -16.27 8.55 22.02
CA ILE A 96 -17.58 8.01 21.62
C ILE A 96 -18.71 9.03 21.88
N GLU A 97 -18.64 9.84 22.94
CA GLU A 97 -19.58 10.95 23.13
C GLU A 97 -19.53 11.96 21.97
N MET A 98 -18.32 12.33 21.53
CA MET A 98 -18.15 13.21 20.37
C MET A 98 -18.67 12.57 19.08
N LEU A 99 -18.44 11.28 18.89
CA LEU A 99 -18.99 10.48 17.79
C LEU A 99 -20.53 10.43 17.83
N ASN A 100 -21.13 10.30 19.01
CA ASN A 100 -22.58 10.23 19.18
C ASN A 100 -23.29 11.56 18.91
N ALA A 101 -22.59 12.68 19.12
CA ALA A 101 -23.09 14.01 18.77
C ALA A 101 -23.03 14.32 17.26
N ALA A 102 -22.36 13.47 16.47
CA ALA A 102 -22.24 13.63 15.01
C ALA A 102 -23.38 12.96 14.25
N GLU A 103 -23.84 13.61 13.19
CA GLU A 103 -24.89 13.10 12.29
C GLU A 103 -24.30 12.21 11.19
N ARG A 104 -23.13 12.57 10.66
CA ARG A 104 -22.47 11.91 9.52
C ARG A 104 -21.02 11.54 9.85
N PRO A 105 -20.78 10.71 10.89
CA PRO A 105 -19.43 10.35 11.30
C PRO A 105 -18.77 9.37 10.32
N LEU A 106 -17.45 9.42 10.28
CA LEU A 106 -16.60 8.46 9.60
C LEU A 106 -15.47 7.95 10.50
N ILE A 107 -15.04 6.72 10.29
CA ILE A 107 -13.75 6.22 10.81
C ILE A 107 -12.73 6.29 9.68
N VAL A 108 -11.56 6.88 9.93
CA VAL A 108 -10.41 6.80 9.01
C VAL A 108 -9.41 5.79 9.56
N ALA A 109 -9.27 4.66 8.86
CA ALA A 109 -8.41 3.55 9.28
C ALA A 109 -7.02 3.64 8.63
N GLY A 110 -6.00 3.90 9.43
CA GLY A 110 -4.62 4.00 8.98
C GLY A 110 -3.84 2.69 9.02
N GLY A 111 -2.64 2.69 8.47
CA GLY A 111 -1.72 1.55 8.55
C GLY A 111 -1.32 1.17 9.98
N GLY A 112 -1.52 2.05 10.97
CA GLY A 112 -1.35 1.73 12.39
C GLY A 112 -2.32 0.65 12.90
N VAL A 113 -3.52 0.51 12.30
CA VAL A 113 -4.44 -0.60 12.62
C VAL A 113 -3.84 -1.94 12.18
N ILE A 114 -3.30 -1.99 10.95
CA ILE A 114 -2.60 -3.16 10.42
C ILE A 114 -1.36 -3.47 11.27
N ASN A 115 -0.59 -2.44 11.64
CA ASN A 115 0.65 -2.59 12.41
C ASN A 115 0.39 -3.11 13.83
N ALA A 116 -0.73 -2.73 14.44
CA ALA A 116 -1.16 -3.22 15.75
C ALA A 116 -1.88 -4.57 15.70
N ASP A 117 -2.12 -5.12 14.50
CA ASP A 117 -2.85 -6.37 14.29
C ASP A 117 -4.28 -6.31 14.87
N ALA A 118 -5.01 -5.27 14.47
CA ALA A 118 -6.29 -4.87 15.08
C ALA A 118 -7.47 -4.74 14.09
N SER A 119 -7.37 -5.32 12.89
CA SER A 119 -8.43 -5.21 11.86
C SER A 119 -9.76 -5.78 12.30
N GLU A 120 -9.79 -6.95 12.96
CA GLU A 120 -11.04 -7.55 13.45
C GLU A 120 -11.75 -6.65 14.49
N LEU A 121 -10.98 -6.02 15.37
CA LEU A 121 -11.52 -5.08 16.36
C LEU A 121 -12.05 -3.80 15.70
N LEU A 122 -11.37 -3.31 14.66
CA LEU A 122 -11.85 -2.17 13.86
C LEU A 122 -13.21 -2.50 13.24
N VAL A 123 -13.35 -3.66 12.59
CA VAL A 123 -14.61 -4.11 11.98
C VAL A 123 -15.71 -4.22 13.04
N ARG A 124 -15.45 -4.90 14.15
CA ARG A 124 -16.41 -5.04 15.25
C ARG A 124 -16.85 -3.69 15.84
N PHE A 125 -15.93 -2.74 15.97
CA PHE A 125 -16.26 -1.38 16.43
C PHE A 125 -17.11 -0.62 15.40
N ALA A 126 -16.78 -0.71 14.12
CA ALA A 126 -17.57 -0.09 13.04
C ALA A 126 -18.99 -0.68 12.98
N GLU A 127 -19.13 -2.00 13.10
CA GLU A 127 -20.43 -2.69 13.16
C GLU A 127 -21.25 -2.34 14.41
N ALA A 128 -20.59 -2.26 15.58
CA ALA A 128 -21.26 -1.89 16.82
C ALA A 128 -21.85 -0.47 16.75
N THR A 129 -21.14 0.45 16.10
CA THR A 129 -21.50 1.87 16.00
C THR A 129 -22.28 2.23 14.72
N GLY A 130 -22.29 1.36 13.72
CA GLY A 130 -22.88 1.61 12.40
C GLY A 130 -22.16 2.70 11.61
N VAL A 131 -20.87 2.94 11.87
CA VAL A 131 -20.10 4.05 11.29
C VAL A 131 -19.33 3.59 10.05
N PRO A 132 -19.50 4.26 8.88
CA PRO A 132 -18.72 3.93 7.69
C PRO A 132 -17.21 4.18 7.87
N VAL A 133 -16.40 3.35 7.22
CA VAL A 133 -14.94 3.31 7.33
C VAL A 133 -14.32 3.74 5.99
N ILE A 134 -13.33 4.63 6.08
CA ILE A 134 -12.45 5.04 4.99
C ILE A 134 -11.02 4.58 5.33
N PRO A 135 -10.53 3.48 4.78
CA PRO A 135 -9.12 3.13 4.91
C PRO A 135 -8.26 4.14 4.15
N THR A 136 -7.11 4.48 4.72
CA THR A 136 -6.01 5.08 3.94
C THR A 136 -5.41 4.02 3.02
N LEU A 137 -4.61 4.40 2.02
CA LEU A 137 -3.88 3.44 1.17
C LEU A 137 -3.05 2.43 2.00
N MET A 138 -2.51 2.86 3.14
CA MET A 138 -1.71 1.99 4.04
C MET A 138 -2.56 1.15 5.00
N GLY A 139 -3.84 1.49 5.16
CA GLY A 139 -4.81 0.73 5.97
C GLY A 139 -5.77 -0.09 5.10
N TRP A 140 -5.60 -0.11 3.79
CA TRP A 140 -6.47 -0.83 2.87
C TRP A 140 -6.42 -2.34 3.15
N GLY A 141 -7.60 -2.97 3.22
CA GLY A 141 -7.78 -4.33 3.74
C GLY A 141 -7.98 -4.43 5.26
N SER A 142 -7.93 -3.34 6.03
CA SER A 142 -8.31 -3.36 7.46
C SER A 142 -9.80 -3.60 7.70
N ILE A 143 -10.61 -3.35 6.68
CA ILE A 143 -12.00 -3.77 6.52
C ILE A 143 -12.14 -4.29 5.08
N PRO A 144 -12.83 -5.41 4.83
CA PRO A 144 -13.00 -5.93 3.47
C PRO A 144 -13.71 -4.93 2.56
N ASP A 145 -13.30 -4.86 1.28
CA ASP A 145 -13.89 -3.91 0.34
C ASP A 145 -15.39 -4.14 0.06
N ASP A 146 -15.85 -5.38 0.19
CA ASP A 146 -17.26 -5.80 0.11
C ASP A 146 -18.05 -5.59 1.40
N HIS A 147 -17.42 -5.14 2.48
CA HIS A 147 -18.14 -4.84 3.69
C HIS A 147 -19.11 -3.64 3.48
N PRO A 148 -20.37 -3.71 3.94
CA PRO A 148 -21.36 -2.64 3.77
C PRO A 148 -20.95 -1.27 4.34
N LEU A 149 -20.10 -1.27 5.37
CA LEU A 149 -19.55 -0.05 5.97
C LEU A 149 -18.24 0.44 5.32
N MET A 150 -17.65 -0.29 4.37
CA MET A 150 -16.48 0.20 3.64
C MET A 150 -16.89 1.25 2.60
N ALA A 151 -16.60 2.52 2.88
CA ALA A 151 -17.05 3.69 2.12
C ALA A 151 -16.05 4.18 1.06
N GLY A 152 -15.03 3.37 0.74
CA GLY A 152 -13.98 3.70 -0.21
C GLY A 152 -12.77 4.41 0.40
N MET A 153 -11.72 4.58 -0.41
CA MET A 153 -10.56 5.40 -0.10
C MET A 153 -10.76 6.87 -0.52
N CYS A 154 -10.17 7.78 0.26
CA CYS A 154 -10.16 9.22 0.03
C CYS A 154 -8.74 9.71 -0.31
N GLY A 155 -8.63 10.74 -1.15
CA GLY A 155 -7.36 11.36 -1.51
C GLY A 155 -7.31 11.94 -2.92
N LEU A 156 -6.10 12.34 -3.31
CA LEU A 156 -5.80 13.08 -4.54
C LEU A 156 -5.59 12.21 -5.78
N GLN A 157 -5.26 10.94 -5.58
CA GLN A 157 -4.87 10.00 -6.63
C GLN A 157 -5.44 8.61 -6.34
N THR A 158 -4.95 7.93 -5.30
CA THR A 158 -5.41 6.59 -4.92
C THR A 158 -6.71 6.67 -4.12
N SER A 159 -7.78 7.13 -4.77
CA SER A 159 -9.08 7.39 -4.16
C SER A 159 -10.21 7.11 -5.12
N HIS A 160 -11.41 6.93 -4.57
CA HIS A 160 -12.62 6.84 -5.38
C HIS A 160 -13.43 8.12 -5.28
N ARG A 161 -14.22 8.39 -6.32
CA ARG A 161 -15.14 9.54 -6.34
C ARG A 161 -16.09 9.51 -5.15
N TYR A 162 -16.64 8.34 -4.84
CA TYR A 162 -17.53 8.13 -3.70
C TYR A 162 -16.84 8.29 -2.34
N GLY A 163 -15.56 7.92 -2.23
CA GLY A 163 -14.78 8.09 -1.00
C GLY A 163 -14.54 9.57 -0.69
N ASN A 164 -14.13 10.36 -1.70
CA ASN A 164 -13.98 11.81 -1.55
C ASN A 164 -15.32 12.50 -1.25
N ALA A 165 -16.39 12.15 -1.99
CA ALA A 165 -17.71 12.72 -1.75
C ALA A 165 -18.25 12.40 -0.35
N THR A 166 -18.00 11.19 0.15
CA THR A 166 -18.38 10.78 1.51
C THR A 166 -17.60 11.53 2.57
N MET A 167 -16.28 11.70 2.39
CA MET A 167 -15.45 12.52 3.28
C MET A 167 -15.94 13.97 3.33
N LEU A 168 -16.21 14.60 2.19
CA LEU A 168 -16.70 15.98 2.10
C LEU A 168 -18.08 16.18 2.72
N ALA A 169 -18.94 15.16 2.68
CA ALA A 169 -20.28 15.21 3.27
C ALA A 169 -20.31 14.92 4.79
N SER A 170 -19.21 14.41 5.36
CA SER A 170 -19.13 14.11 6.79
C SER A 170 -19.12 15.36 7.67
N ASP A 171 -19.41 15.20 8.97
CA ASP A 171 -19.30 16.25 10.00
C ASP A 171 -18.32 15.87 11.14
N PHE A 172 -17.84 14.63 11.14
CA PHE A 172 -16.93 14.09 12.13
C PHE A 172 -16.05 12.98 11.56
N VAL A 173 -14.78 12.97 11.96
CA VAL A 173 -13.80 11.93 11.59
C VAL A 173 -13.07 11.42 12.82
N LEU A 174 -13.16 10.12 13.07
CA LEU A 174 -12.32 9.39 14.03
C LEU A 174 -11.18 8.71 13.28
N GLY A 175 -10.00 9.33 13.30
CA GLY A 175 -8.77 8.75 12.75
C GLY A 175 -8.12 7.78 13.72
N ILE A 176 -7.95 6.52 13.31
CA ILE A 176 -7.32 5.46 14.12
C ILE A 176 -6.09 4.93 13.39
N GLY A 177 -4.92 5.09 14.00
CA GLY A 177 -3.65 4.59 13.46
C GLY A 177 -3.25 5.24 12.14
N ASN A 178 -3.82 6.39 11.79
CA ASN A 178 -3.51 7.14 10.59
C ASN A 178 -2.59 8.33 10.91
N ARG A 179 -1.92 8.81 9.86
CA ARG A 179 -1.43 10.19 9.80
C ARG A 179 -2.23 10.92 8.73
N TRP A 180 -2.36 12.24 8.85
CA TRP A 180 -3.01 13.09 7.85
C TRP A 180 -2.06 13.37 6.69
N ALA A 181 -1.88 12.38 5.82
CA ALA A 181 -0.94 12.44 4.70
C ALA A 181 -1.37 13.48 3.66
N ASN A 182 -0.41 14.23 3.09
CA ASN A 182 -0.69 15.25 2.07
C ASN A 182 -1.56 14.74 0.90
N ARG A 183 -1.27 13.54 0.36
CA ARG A 183 -2.07 12.97 -0.74
C ARG A 183 -3.41 12.37 -0.32
N HIS A 184 -3.67 12.24 0.97
CA HIS A 184 -4.98 11.90 1.52
C HIS A 184 -5.82 13.16 1.74
N THR A 185 -5.20 14.25 2.22
CA THR A 185 -5.93 15.45 2.61
C THR A 185 -6.15 16.44 1.47
N GLY A 186 -5.16 16.64 0.59
CA GLY A 186 -5.08 17.90 -0.16
C GLY A 186 -4.81 19.06 0.81
N SER A 187 -5.40 20.21 0.54
CA SER A 187 -5.38 21.35 1.46
C SER A 187 -6.13 21.04 2.75
N VAL A 188 -5.49 21.32 3.88
CA VAL A 188 -6.07 21.09 5.22
C VAL A 188 -7.36 21.90 5.41
N ASP A 189 -7.48 23.08 4.84
CA ASP A 189 -8.69 23.92 4.98
C ASP A 189 -9.90 23.23 4.34
N VAL A 190 -9.76 22.73 3.11
CA VAL A 190 -10.80 21.90 2.46
C VAL A 190 -11.02 20.63 3.27
N TYR A 191 -9.93 19.97 3.67
CA TYR A 191 -9.96 18.72 4.43
C TYR A 191 -10.45 18.87 5.87
N THR A 192 -10.66 20.05 6.44
CA THR A 192 -11.20 20.21 7.81
C THR A 192 -12.48 21.03 7.88
N LYS A 193 -12.87 21.70 6.80
CA LYS A 193 -14.07 22.54 6.72
C LYS A 193 -15.31 21.83 7.26
N GLY A 194 -15.91 22.42 8.30
CA GLY A 194 -17.18 22.01 8.89
C GLY A 194 -17.13 20.67 9.64
N ARG A 195 -15.94 20.15 9.98
CA ARG A 195 -15.79 18.81 10.57
C ARG A 195 -14.95 18.81 11.84
N LYS A 196 -15.34 17.94 12.77
CA LYS A 196 -14.57 17.63 13.98
C LYS A 196 -13.67 16.41 13.77
N PHE A 197 -12.52 16.41 14.43
CA PHE A 197 -11.52 15.37 14.32
C PHE A 197 -11.12 14.80 15.68
N VAL A 198 -11.20 13.48 15.80
CA VAL A 198 -10.54 12.72 16.85
C VAL A 198 -9.39 11.95 16.23
N HIS A 199 -8.21 11.98 16.86
CA HIS A 199 -7.00 11.33 16.32
C HIS A 199 -6.36 10.42 17.37
N VAL A 200 -6.31 9.13 17.05
CA VAL A 200 -5.64 8.08 17.84
C VAL A 200 -4.36 7.66 17.13
N ASP A 201 -3.21 7.92 17.73
CA ASP A 201 -1.90 7.54 17.20
C ASP A 201 -1.00 7.04 18.34
N ILE A 202 -0.10 6.11 18.05
CA ILE A 202 0.86 5.57 19.02
C ILE A 202 1.97 6.59 19.34
N GLU A 203 2.22 7.54 18.42
CA GLU A 203 3.31 8.51 18.47
C GLU A 203 2.78 9.91 18.82
N PRO A 204 3.07 10.44 20.03
CA PRO A 204 2.61 11.77 20.45
C PRO A 204 2.90 12.87 19.43
N THR A 205 4.07 12.86 18.80
CA THR A 205 4.49 13.91 17.85
C THR A 205 3.76 13.84 16.50
N GLN A 206 2.90 12.85 16.28
CA GLN A 206 2.05 12.76 15.09
C GLN A 206 0.71 13.47 15.28
N ILE A 207 0.23 13.58 16.52
CA ILE A 207 -1.01 14.27 16.86
C ILE A 207 -0.76 15.78 16.82
N GLY A 208 -1.55 16.52 16.04
CA GLY A 208 -1.36 17.97 15.86
C GLY A 208 -0.26 18.35 14.85
N ARG A 209 0.44 17.38 14.24
CA ARG A 209 1.58 17.66 13.35
C ARG A 209 1.19 18.36 12.03
N VAL A 210 0.05 18.00 11.47
CA VAL A 210 -0.45 18.53 10.19
C VAL A 210 -1.56 19.54 10.43
N PHE A 211 -2.48 19.21 11.33
CA PHE A 211 -3.48 20.11 11.88
C PHE A 211 -3.87 19.64 13.29
N THR A 212 -4.38 20.57 14.10
CA THR A 212 -4.83 20.30 15.47
C THR A 212 -6.17 19.55 15.45
N PRO A 213 -6.26 18.32 15.98
CA PRO A 213 -7.54 17.64 16.15
C PRO A 213 -8.33 18.25 17.31
N ASP A 214 -9.66 18.12 17.30
CA ASP A 214 -10.52 18.49 18.43
C ASP A 214 -10.26 17.61 19.66
N PHE A 215 -9.81 16.37 19.46
CA PHE A 215 -9.38 15.48 20.54
C PHE A 215 -8.28 14.51 20.07
N GLY A 216 -7.23 14.36 20.87
CA GLY A 216 -6.09 13.48 20.59
C GLY A 216 -5.90 12.41 21.66
N ILE A 217 -5.65 11.17 21.25
CA ILE A 217 -5.39 10.03 22.15
C ILE A 217 -4.07 9.37 21.74
N VAL A 218 -3.11 9.33 22.67
CA VAL A 218 -1.86 8.58 22.46
C VAL A 218 -2.09 7.13 22.87
N SER A 219 -2.13 6.22 21.90
CA SER A 219 -2.35 4.78 22.16
C SER A 219 -1.91 3.92 20.99
N ASP A 220 -1.42 2.72 21.29
CA ASP A 220 -1.46 1.60 20.33
C ASP A 220 -2.91 1.36 19.88
N ALA A 221 -3.10 1.12 18.57
CA ALA A 221 -4.42 1.03 17.98
C ALA A 221 -5.21 -0.18 18.49
N LYS A 222 -4.56 -1.32 18.79
CA LYS A 222 -5.22 -2.50 19.34
C LYS A 222 -5.76 -2.22 20.73
N ALA A 223 -4.92 -1.67 21.61
CA ALA A 223 -5.33 -1.31 22.98
C ALA A 223 -6.48 -0.29 23.00
N ALA A 224 -6.46 0.70 22.10
CA ALA A 224 -7.57 1.64 21.97
C ALA A 224 -8.84 0.95 21.44
N LEU A 225 -8.73 0.12 20.39
CA LEU A 225 -9.86 -0.55 19.77
C LEU A 225 -10.54 -1.56 20.70
N GLU A 226 -9.79 -2.28 21.54
CA GLU A 226 -10.35 -3.15 22.59
C GLU A 226 -11.30 -2.38 23.51
N LEU A 227 -10.88 -1.20 23.98
CA LEU A 227 -11.73 -0.32 24.80
C LEU A 227 -12.87 0.31 24.00
N PHE A 228 -12.64 0.75 22.75
CA PHE A 228 -13.69 1.28 21.89
C PHE A 228 -14.81 0.27 21.67
N VAL A 229 -14.48 -0.98 21.38
CA VAL A 229 -15.44 -2.09 21.23
C VAL A 229 -16.21 -2.29 22.53
N GLN A 230 -15.49 -2.41 23.65
CA GLN A 230 -16.13 -2.63 24.96
C GLN A 230 -17.14 -1.51 25.29
N VAL A 231 -16.73 -0.25 25.19
CA VAL A 231 -17.59 0.90 25.52
C VAL A 231 -18.76 1.01 24.53
N ALA A 232 -18.52 0.78 23.23
CA ALA A 232 -19.58 0.82 22.22
C ALA A 232 -20.64 -0.25 22.47
N GLU A 233 -20.24 -1.47 22.82
CA GLU A 233 -21.18 -2.56 23.13
C GLU A 233 -21.97 -2.30 24.41
N GLU A 234 -21.31 -1.79 25.46
CA GLU A 234 -21.99 -1.34 26.70
C GLU A 234 -23.04 -0.26 26.40
N MET A 235 -22.70 0.73 25.56
CA MET A 235 -23.63 1.78 25.14
C MET A 235 -24.75 1.25 24.24
N LYS A 236 -24.46 0.29 23.35
CA LYS A 236 -25.46 -0.36 22.49
C LYS A 236 -26.48 -1.11 23.33
N ALA A 237 -26.02 -1.90 24.31
CA ALA A 237 -26.88 -2.62 25.24
C ALA A 237 -27.75 -1.67 26.08
N ALA A 238 -27.24 -0.49 26.42
CA ALA A 238 -27.98 0.56 27.12
C ALA A 238 -28.87 1.43 26.21
N GLY A 239 -28.93 1.18 24.90
CA GLY A 239 -29.72 1.99 23.95
C GLY A 239 -29.20 3.42 23.75
N ARG A 240 -27.91 3.65 24.01
CA ARG A 240 -27.26 4.98 23.97
C ARG A 240 -26.53 5.28 22.65
N LEU A 241 -26.47 4.33 21.72
CA LEU A 241 -25.91 4.56 20.39
C LEU A 241 -27.00 5.04 19.42
N PRO A 242 -26.78 6.16 18.68
CA PRO A 242 -27.71 6.59 17.64
C PRO A 242 -27.76 5.58 16.50
N SER A 243 -28.92 5.46 15.84
CA SER A 243 -29.00 4.77 14.55
C SER A 243 -28.30 5.59 13.47
N ARG A 244 -27.49 4.93 12.64
CA ARG A 244 -26.73 5.55 11.53
C ARG A 244 -27.09 4.99 10.16
N ARG A 245 -28.18 4.22 10.09
CA ARG A 245 -28.61 3.50 8.89
C ARG A 245 -28.78 4.43 7.68
N GLU A 246 -29.37 5.60 7.87
CA GLU A 246 -29.56 6.57 6.78
C GLU A 246 -28.22 7.06 6.21
N TRP A 247 -27.28 7.41 7.09
CA TRP A 247 -25.94 7.84 6.67
C TRP A 247 -25.16 6.71 5.98
N ALA A 248 -25.18 5.50 6.55
CA ALA A 248 -24.53 4.33 5.95
C ALA A 248 -25.11 4.02 4.56
N ASN A 249 -26.44 4.05 4.41
CA ASN A 249 -27.11 3.85 3.13
C ASN A 249 -26.74 4.94 2.10
N ALA A 250 -26.63 6.20 2.52
CA ALA A 250 -26.18 7.28 1.64
C ALA A 250 -24.73 7.05 1.16
N CYS A 251 -23.86 6.47 1.99
CA CYS A 251 -22.50 6.09 1.57
C CYS A 251 -22.51 4.95 0.56
N ILE A 252 -23.35 3.93 0.77
CA ILE A 252 -23.55 2.83 -0.18
C ILE A 252 -24.07 3.36 -1.52
N GLU A 253 -25.02 4.29 -1.50
CA GLU A 253 -25.58 4.87 -2.73
C GLU A 253 -24.52 5.62 -3.55
N ARG A 254 -23.66 6.42 -2.90
CA ARG A 254 -22.50 7.04 -3.58
C ARG A 254 -21.56 5.98 -4.15
N LYS A 255 -21.26 4.93 -3.39
CA LYS A 255 -20.39 3.82 -3.81
C LYS A 255 -20.91 3.11 -5.06
N ARG A 256 -22.24 3.04 -5.23
CA ARG A 256 -22.91 2.42 -6.39
C ARG A 256 -22.97 3.31 -7.62
N THR A 257 -23.05 4.63 -7.46
CA THR A 257 -23.35 5.56 -8.56
C THR A 257 -22.14 6.38 -9.02
N MET A 258 -21.16 6.63 -8.17
CA MET A 258 -20.00 7.48 -8.50
C MET A 258 -18.81 6.66 -8.98
N LEU A 259 -19.02 5.87 -10.03
CA LEU A 259 -18.04 4.94 -10.57
C LEU A 259 -17.27 5.53 -11.76
N ARG A 260 -16.17 4.87 -12.12
CA ARG A 260 -15.33 5.13 -13.29
C ARG A 260 -15.40 3.92 -14.22
N LYS A 261 -15.38 4.13 -15.54
CA LYS A 261 -15.46 3.03 -16.52
C LYS A 261 -14.20 2.16 -16.47
N THR A 262 -14.39 0.84 -16.57
CA THR A 262 -13.32 -0.15 -16.72
C THR A 262 -13.53 -1.05 -17.93
N ASN A 263 -14.78 -1.19 -18.39
CA ASN A 263 -15.15 -2.09 -19.48
C ASN A 263 -14.89 -1.43 -20.85
N PHE A 264 -13.62 -1.46 -21.25
CA PHE A 264 -13.09 -0.98 -22.53
C PHE A 264 -12.74 -2.16 -23.45
N ASP A 265 -12.86 -1.96 -24.77
CA ASP A 265 -12.59 -2.97 -25.81
C ASP A 265 -11.47 -2.54 -26.78
N GLU A 266 -10.89 -1.37 -26.55
CA GLU A 266 -9.82 -0.78 -27.35
C GLU A 266 -8.55 -1.65 -27.36
N VAL A 267 -7.89 -1.70 -28.53
CA VAL A 267 -6.59 -2.34 -28.76
C VAL A 267 -5.69 -1.34 -29.50
N PRO A 268 -4.51 -0.95 -28.98
CA PRO A 268 -3.88 -1.38 -27.72
C PRO A 268 -4.70 -1.10 -26.46
N MET A 269 -4.49 -1.90 -25.41
CA MET A 269 -5.42 -1.97 -24.29
C MET A 269 -5.40 -0.73 -23.40
N LYS A 270 -6.57 -0.30 -22.90
CA LYS A 270 -6.65 0.68 -21.81
C LYS A 270 -6.26 0.03 -20.47
N PRO A 271 -5.47 0.69 -19.61
CA PRO A 271 -5.04 0.11 -18.33
C PRO A 271 -6.21 -0.27 -17.41
N GLN A 272 -7.32 0.46 -17.44
CA GLN A 272 -8.51 0.20 -16.63
C GLN A 272 -9.11 -1.18 -16.92
N ARG A 273 -9.04 -1.62 -18.18
CA ARG A 273 -9.50 -2.95 -18.59
C ARG A 273 -8.68 -4.06 -17.94
N VAL A 274 -7.37 -3.84 -17.76
CA VAL A 274 -6.48 -4.80 -17.11
C VAL A 274 -6.93 -5.07 -15.67
N TYR A 275 -7.22 -4.04 -14.88
CA TYR A 275 -7.63 -4.21 -13.48
C TYR A 275 -9.01 -4.87 -13.36
N GLN A 276 -9.94 -4.60 -14.29
CA GLN A 276 -11.18 -5.36 -14.38
C GLN A 276 -10.92 -6.84 -14.64
N CYS A 277 -10.05 -7.16 -15.61
CA CYS A 277 -9.68 -8.54 -15.89
C CYS A 277 -8.97 -9.20 -14.71
N MET A 278 -8.16 -8.48 -13.94
CA MET A 278 -7.54 -8.97 -12.71
C MET A 278 -8.61 -9.34 -11.67
N ASN A 279 -9.56 -8.44 -11.37
CA ASN A 279 -10.66 -8.71 -10.44
C ASN A 279 -11.53 -9.91 -10.87
N ASN A 280 -11.70 -10.13 -12.18
CA ASN A 280 -12.47 -11.27 -12.70
C ASN A 280 -11.77 -12.63 -12.53
N ASN A 281 -10.43 -12.64 -12.40
CA ASN A 281 -9.64 -13.87 -12.52
C ASN A 281 -8.78 -14.18 -11.29
N PHE A 282 -8.59 -13.21 -10.40
CA PHE A 282 -7.95 -13.42 -9.11
C PHE A 282 -8.99 -13.39 -8.00
N ASP A 283 -8.82 -14.26 -7.00
CA ASP A 283 -9.77 -14.39 -5.90
C ASP A 283 -9.50 -13.40 -4.76
N ASN A 284 -10.44 -13.36 -3.80
CA ASN A 284 -10.41 -12.43 -2.66
C ASN A 284 -9.21 -12.62 -1.71
N ASP A 285 -8.50 -13.75 -1.80
CA ASP A 285 -7.30 -14.04 -1.00
C ASP A 285 -6.01 -13.51 -1.66
N THR A 286 -6.11 -12.88 -2.83
CA THR A 286 -4.96 -12.33 -3.54
C THR A 286 -4.28 -11.20 -2.75
N CYS A 287 -2.96 -11.30 -2.61
CA CYS A 287 -2.09 -10.27 -2.05
C CYS A 287 -1.40 -9.51 -3.19
N TYR A 288 -1.77 -8.24 -3.33
CA TYR A 288 -1.18 -7.34 -4.31
C TYR A 288 0.09 -6.67 -3.77
N VAL A 289 1.12 -6.60 -4.62
CA VAL A 289 2.38 -5.90 -4.34
C VAL A 289 2.62 -4.84 -5.42
N SER A 290 2.81 -3.58 -5.04
CA SER A 290 3.06 -2.51 -6.00
C SER A 290 3.80 -1.33 -5.36
N THR A 291 4.24 -0.37 -6.17
CA THR A 291 5.11 0.73 -5.75
C THR A 291 4.48 2.10 -6.06
N ILE A 292 4.59 2.56 -7.30
CA ILE A 292 4.21 3.92 -7.70
C ILE A 292 3.95 3.98 -9.21
N GLY A 293 3.34 5.06 -9.67
CA GLY A 293 3.10 5.35 -11.09
C GLY A 293 1.61 5.27 -11.45
N LEU A 294 1.28 5.48 -12.72
CA LEU A 294 -0.11 5.35 -13.17
C LEU A 294 -0.62 3.91 -13.04
N SER A 295 0.27 2.92 -13.14
CA SER A 295 0.02 1.52 -12.85
C SER A 295 -0.56 1.35 -11.44
N GLN A 296 0.18 1.75 -10.41
CA GLN A 296 -0.24 1.65 -9.01
C GLN A 296 -1.45 2.54 -8.69
N ILE A 297 -1.49 3.77 -9.21
CA ILE A 297 -2.61 4.70 -8.94
C ILE A 297 -3.90 4.12 -9.48
N ALA A 298 -3.94 3.70 -10.74
CA ALA A 298 -5.13 3.12 -11.34
C ALA A 298 -5.49 1.79 -10.65
N ALA A 299 -4.51 0.93 -10.35
CA ALA A 299 -4.76 -0.29 -9.59
C ALA A 299 -5.45 -0.04 -8.25
N ALA A 300 -4.99 0.93 -7.47
CA ALA A 300 -5.63 1.29 -6.21
C ALA A 300 -7.02 1.93 -6.37
N GLN A 301 -7.37 2.44 -7.56
CA GLN A 301 -8.71 2.95 -7.86
C GLN A 301 -9.69 1.87 -8.30
N PHE A 302 -9.20 0.71 -8.78
CA PHE A 302 -10.01 -0.28 -9.51
C PHE A 302 -9.93 -1.72 -8.97
N LEU A 303 -8.79 -2.14 -8.41
CA LEU A 303 -8.67 -3.44 -7.72
C LEU A 303 -9.39 -3.40 -6.38
N HIS A 304 -9.66 -4.59 -5.83
CA HIS A 304 -10.27 -4.75 -4.50
C HIS A 304 -9.42 -5.62 -3.59
N VAL A 305 -9.46 -5.33 -2.29
CA VAL A 305 -8.69 -6.01 -1.24
C VAL A 305 -9.60 -6.37 -0.08
N TYR A 306 -9.53 -7.63 0.35
CA TYR A 306 -10.48 -8.19 1.33
C TYR A 306 -9.84 -8.54 2.67
N ASN A 307 -8.50 -8.50 2.77
CA ASN A 307 -7.77 -8.94 3.96
C ASN A 307 -6.66 -7.97 4.35
N PRO A 308 -6.31 -7.86 5.65
CA PRO A 308 -5.19 -7.03 6.08
C PRO A 308 -3.87 -7.57 5.51
N ARG A 309 -2.95 -6.67 5.15
CA ARG A 309 -1.64 -7.02 4.55
C ARG A 309 -1.78 -7.73 3.18
N HIS A 310 -2.89 -7.54 2.47
CA HIS A 310 -3.05 -7.96 1.07
C HIS A 310 -2.86 -6.82 0.07
N TRP A 311 -2.54 -5.62 0.57
CA TRP A 311 -1.99 -4.52 -0.20
C TRP A 311 -0.62 -4.15 0.37
N ILE A 312 0.44 -4.59 -0.31
CA ILE A 312 1.82 -4.37 0.07
C ILE A 312 2.40 -3.27 -0.82
N ASN A 313 2.50 -2.06 -0.26
CA ASN A 313 2.90 -0.88 -1.00
C ASN A 313 3.75 0.08 -0.14
N CYS A 314 4.81 0.64 -0.73
CA CYS A 314 5.71 1.63 -0.12
C CYS A 314 5.20 3.08 -0.22
N GLY A 315 3.91 3.32 0.06
CA GLY A 315 3.15 4.52 -0.32
C GLY A 315 3.55 5.89 0.25
N GLN A 316 4.62 5.99 1.06
CA GLN A 316 5.19 7.29 1.46
C GLN A 316 6.42 7.68 0.65
N ALA A 317 7.30 6.72 0.36
CA ALA A 317 8.55 6.97 -0.36
C ALA A 317 8.40 6.68 -1.86
N GLY A 318 7.73 5.58 -2.21
CA GLY A 318 7.52 5.13 -3.58
C GLY A 318 8.79 5.03 -4.43
N PRO A 319 9.89 4.38 -3.96
CA PRO A 319 11.08 4.21 -4.78
C PRO A 319 10.85 3.18 -5.90
N LEU A 320 11.07 3.59 -7.15
CA LEU A 320 11.02 2.69 -8.32
C LEU A 320 11.97 1.48 -8.13
N GLY A 321 11.56 0.31 -8.60
CA GLY A 321 12.28 -0.96 -8.45
C GLY A 321 11.92 -1.73 -7.19
N TRP A 322 11.05 -1.21 -6.33
CA TRP A 322 10.68 -1.86 -5.08
C TRP A 322 9.78 -3.09 -5.27
N THR A 323 8.99 -3.13 -6.35
CA THR A 323 7.93 -4.14 -6.54
C THR A 323 8.45 -5.58 -6.60
N ILE A 324 9.51 -5.86 -7.36
CA ILE A 324 10.09 -7.21 -7.52
C ILE A 324 10.67 -7.72 -6.19
N PRO A 325 11.66 -7.06 -5.55
CA PRO A 325 12.22 -7.54 -4.29
C PRO A 325 11.19 -7.58 -3.16
N ALA A 326 10.20 -6.68 -3.13
CA ALA A 326 9.12 -6.76 -2.15
C ALA A 326 8.25 -8.01 -2.33
N ALA A 327 7.90 -8.37 -3.56
CA ALA A 327 7.13 -9.59 -3.84
C ALA A 327 7.89 -10.85 -3.43
N LEU A 328 9.20 -10.90 -3.70
CA LEU A 328 10.08 -11.97 -3.23
C LEU A 328 10.13 -12.04 -1.70
N GLY A 329 10.21 -10.88 -1.03
CA GLY A 329 10.16 -10.80 0.43
C GLY A 329 8.85 -11.33 1.01
N VAL A 330 7.70 -11.01 0.40
CA VAL A 330 6.39 -11.56 0.80
C VAL A 330 6.36 -13.08 0.61
N ARG A 331 6.84 -13.59 -0.54
CA ARG A 331 6.92 -15.05 -0.78
C ARG A 331 7.83 -15.76 0.23
N ALA A 332 8.96 -15.16 0.57
CA ALA A 332 9.87 -15.73 1.56
C ALA A 332 9.27 -15.74 2.98
N ALA A 333 8.47 -14.72 3.31
CA ALA A 333 7.78 -14.63 4.61
C ALA A 333 6.58 -15.59 4.71
N ASP A 334 5.86 -15.82 3.60
CA ASP A 334 4.72 -16.71 3.52
C ASP A 334 4.76 -17.53 2.21
N PRO A 335 5.29 -18.77 2.26
CA PRO A 335 5.40 -19.64 1.09
C PRO A 335 4.07 -20.02 0.46
N THR A 336 2.94 -19.80 1.14
CA THR A 336 1.60 -20.20 0.67
C THR A 336 0.79 -19.05 0.09
N ARG A 337 1.21 -17.80 0.30
CA ARG A 337 0.45 -16.61 -0.13
C ARG A 337 0.19 -16.60 -1.63
N LYS A 338 -1.00 -16.20 -2.07
CA LYS A 338 -1.28 -15.88 -3.48
C LYS A 338 -0.79 -14.46 -3.77
N ILE A 339 0.31 -14.34 -4.51
CA ILE A 339 0.99 -13.05 -4.71
C ILE A 339 0.85 -12.64 -6.17
N VAL A 340 0.29 -11.45 -6.39
CA VAL A 340 0.22 -10.80 -7.69
C VAL A 340 0.89 -9.42 -7.57
N ALA A 341 2.08 -9.31 -8.12
CA ALA A 341 2.78 -8.04 -8.20
C ALA A 341 2.30 -7.24 -9.42
N LEU A 342 2.35 -5.90 -9.34
CA LEU A 342 1.98 -5.00 -10.43
C LEU A 342 2.98 -3.85 -10.56
N SER A 343 3.52 -3.70 -11.76
CA SER A 343 4.44 -2.61 -12.12
C SER A 343 4.05 -1.94 -13.45
N GLY A 344 4.45 -0.68 -13.61
CA GLY A 344 4.67 -0.15 -14.95
C GLY A 344 6.03 -0.65 -15.48
N ASP A 345 6.27 -0.53 -16.77
CA ASP A 345 7.51 -0.93 -17.43
C ASP A 345 8.76 -0.29 -16.80
N TYR A 346 8.71 1.00 -16.45
CA TYR A 346 9.86 1.66 -15.82
C TYR A 346 10.15 1.16 -14.40
N ASP A 347 9.11 0.95 -13.57
CA ASP A 347 9.28 0.38 -12.22
C ASP A 347 9.84 -1.03 -12.29
N PHE A 348 9.37 -1.82 -13.26
CA PHE A 348 9.83 -3.17 -13.50
C PHE A 348 11.32 -3.23 -13.91
N GLN A 349 11.78 -2.28 -14.73
CA GLN A 349 13.15 -2.23 -15.23
C GLN A 349 14.20 -1.83 -14.17
N PHE A 350 13.82 -1.15 -13.09
CA PHE A 350 14.79 -0.59 -12.12
C PHE A 350 15.64 -1.63 -11.39
N MET A 351 15.04 -2.74 -11.01
CA MET A 351 15.67 -3.85 -10.28
C MET A 351 15.25 -5.19 -10.90
N ILE A 352 15.20 -5.23 -12.25
CA ILE A 352 14.69 -6.37 -13.01
C ILE A 352 15.50 -7.65 -12.77
N GLU A 353 16.79 -7.51 -12.47
CA GLU A 353 17.72 -8.59 -12.19
C GLU A 353 17.31 -9.43 -10.98
N GLU A 354 16.52 -8.88 -10.05
CA GLU A 354 16.04 -9.60 -8.87
C GLU A 354 15.10 -10.77 -9.24
N LEU A 355 14.58 -10.82 -10.47
CA LEU A 355 13.92 -12.01 -10.99
C LEU A 355 14.83 -13.25 -10.93
N ALA A 356 16.13 -13.10 -11.14
CA ALA A 356 17.09 -14.19 -11.04
C ALA A 356 17.21 -14.74 -9.61
N VAL A 357 17.00 -13.91 -8.57
CA VAL A 357 16.89 -14.36 -7.18
C VAL A 357 15.67 -15.28 -7.05
N GLY A 358 14.52 -14.86 -7.57
CA GLY A 358 13.31 -15.69 -7.58
C GLY A 358 13.49 -17.03 -8.32
N ALA A 359 14.21 -17.02 -9.44
CA ALA A 359 14.53 -18.23 -10.20
C ALA A 359 15.49 -19.16 -9.45
N GLN A 360 16.57 -18.60 -8.88
CA GLN A 360 17.61 -19.34 -8.15
C GLN A 360 17.04 -20.02 -6.90
N PHE A 361 16.25 -19.28 -6.10
CA PHE A 361 15.75 -19.75 -4.81
C PHE A 361 14.34 -20.35 -4.87
N LYS A 362 13.75 -20.45 -6.07
CA LYS A 362 12.41 -20.98 -6.28
C LYS A 362 11.33 -20.25 -5.48
N LEU A 363 11.23 -18.94 -5.71
CA LEU A 363 10.25 -18.05 -5.06
C LEU A 363 9.15 -17.63 -6.07
N PRO A 364 8.14 -18.49 -6.32
CA PRO A 364 7.13 -18.25 -7.35
C PRO A 364 6.15 -17.13 -7.01
N TYR A 365 5.82 -16.28 -7.98
CA TYR A 365 4.68 -15.35 -7.91
C TYR A 365 4.30 -14.90 -9.33
N ILE A 366 3.13 -14.27 -9.49
CA ILE A 366 2.73 -13.67 -10.78
C ILE A 366 3.05 -12.18 -10.76
N HIS A 367 3.69 -11.67 -11.82
CA HIS A 367 3.96 -10.24 -11.99
C HIS A 367 3.23 -9.70 -13.22
N ILE A 368 2.26 -8.80 -13.01
CA ILE A 368 1.61 -8.07 -14.09
C ILE A 368 2.44 -6.83 -14.43
N VAL A 369 2.92 -6.73 -15.66
CA VAL A 369 3.61 -5.53 -16.17
C VAL A 369 2.67 -4.85 -17.14
N VAL A 370 2.23 -3.64 -16.82
CA VAL A 370 1.42 -2.82 -17.72
C VAL A 370 2.34 -1.87 -18.51
N ASN A 371 2.64 -2.24 -19.76
CA ASN A 371 3.67 -1.59 -20.56
C ASN A 371 3.05 -0.55 -21.52
N ASN A 372 3.32 0.73 -21.27
CA ASN A 372 3.01 1.82 -22.18
C ASN A 372 4.26 2.52 -22.75
N SER A 373 5.46 2.04 -22.41
CA SER A 373 6.75 2.56 -22.88
C SER A 373 6.93 4.05 -22.51
N TYR A 374 6.54 4.40 -21.28
CA TYR A 374 6.50 5.76 -20.76
C TYR A 374 6.71 5.85 -19.24
N LEU A 375 7.28 6.98 -18.81
CA LEU A 375 7.13 7.51 -17.45
C LEU A 375 5.74 8.12 -17.28
N GLY A 376 4.69 7.29 -17.32
CA GLY A 376 3.31 7.76 -17.49
C GLY A 376 2.87 8.83 -16.48
N LEU A 377 3.25 8.69 -15.20
CA LEU A 377 2.88 9.66 -14.16
C LEU A 377 3.56 11.01 -14.36
N ILE A 378 4.84 11.00 -14.74
CA ILE A 378 5.62 12.23 -14.96
C ILE A 378 5.14 12.93 -16.23
N ARG A 379 4.88 12.16 -17.30
CA ARG A 379 4.24 12.65 -18.52
C ARG A 379 2.90 13.33 -18.22
N GLN A 380 2.06 12.75 -17.38
CA GLN A 380 0.79 13.38 -17.00
C GLN A 380 0.99 14.67 -16.19
N ALA A 381 1.94 14.69 -15.25
CA ALA A 381 2.26 15.90 -14.47
C ALA A 381 2.81 17.03 -15.36
N GLN A 382 3.57 16.68 -16.41
CA GLN A 382 4.12 17.63 -17.39
C GLN A 382 3.07 18.35 -18.26
N ARG A 383 1.81 17.88 -18.26
CA ARG A 383 0.70 18.59 -18.94
C ARG A 383 0.51 20.02 -18.42
N GLY A 384 0.74 20.26 -17.13
CA GLY A 384 0.66 21.60 -16.54
C GLY A 384 1.77 22.55 -17.01
N PHE A 385 2.79 22.03 -17.69
CA PHE A 385 3.91 22.76 -18.28
C PHE A 385 3.93 22.67 -19.81
N GLU A 386 2.87 22.14 -20.43
CA GLU A 386 2.72 22.00 -21.88
C GLU A 386 3.89 21.26 -22.56
N MET A 387 4.41 20.21 -21.94
CA MET A 387 5.56 19.46 -22.46
C MET A 387 5.39 17.93 -22.38
N ASP A 388 6.14 17.23 -23.24
CA ASP A 388 6.38 15.78 -23.20
C ASP A 388 7.88 15.59 -23.47
N TYR A 389 8.68 15.54 -22.41
CA TYR A 389 10.13 15.65 -22.49
C TYR A 389 10.81 14.74 -21.47
N CYS A 390 11.76 13.92 -21.95
CA CYS A 390 12.52 12.95 -21.13
C CYS A 390 11.64 11.93 -20.37
N VAL A 391 10.49 11.58 -20.94
CA VAL A 391 9.53 10.64 -20.33
C VAL A 391 9.19 9.43 -21.21
N GLN A 392 9.73 9.37 -22.43
CA GLN A 392 9.55 8.25 -23.35
C GLN A 392 10.60 7.17 -23.10
N LEU A 393 10.19 5.90 -23.15
CA LEU A 393 11.09 4.73 -23.08
C LEU A 393 11.17 3.98 -24.41
N ALA A 394 10.46 4.47 -25.42
CA ALA A 394 10.36 3.90 -26.75
C ALA A 394 11.68 3.98 -27.50
N PHE A 395 12.05 2.88 -28.15
CA PHE A 395 13.05 2.85 -29.21
C PHE A 395 12.77 1.64 -30.10
N ASP A 396 13.22 1.69 -31.35
CA ASP A 396 13.12 0.54 -32.26
C ASP A 396 14.13 -0.53 -31.84
N ASN A 397 13.62 -1.63 -31.31
CA ASN A 397 14.46 -2.72 -30.84
C ASN A 397 15.00 -3.51 -32.04
N ILE A 398 16.29 -3.36 -32.33
CA ILE A 398 16.97 -4.03 -33.45
C ILE A 398 16.95 -5.57 -33.37
N ASN A 399 16.57 -6.13 -32.21
CA ASN A 399 16.44 -7.56 -31.99
C ASN A 399 15.00 -8.07 -32.13
N ALA A 400 14.03 -7.19 -32.40
CA ALA A 400 12.66 -7.58 -32.68
C ALA A 400 12.58 -8.29 -34.05
N GLY A 401 11.83 -9.38 -34.12
CA GLY A 401 11.59 -10.07 -35.39
C GLY A 401 10.76 -9.20 -36.35
N PRO A 402 10.78 -9.49 -37.66
CA PRO A 402 10.01 -8.74 -38.66
C PRO A 402 8.50 -8.75 -38.38
N ASP A 403 7.99 -9.76 -37.67
CA ASP A 403 6.56 -9.92 -37.34
C ASP A 403 6.17 -9.32 -35.97
N ALA A 404 7.09 -8.66 -35.25
CA ALA A 404 6.84 -8.15 -33.89
C ALA A 404 5.80 -7.01 -33.83
N GLY A 405 5.35 -6.47 -34.97
CA GLY A 405 4.32 -5.44 -35.02
C GLY A 405 4.65 -4.21 -34.17
N ILE A 406 3.68 -3.71 -33.41
CA ILE A 406 3.87 -2.53 -32.55
C ILE A 406 4.94 -2.75 -31.48
N GLU A 407 5.16 -4.00 -31.04
CA GLU A 407 6.06 -4.36 -29.94
C GLU A 407 7.50 -3.98 -30.26
N SER A 408 7.89 -4.01 -31.54
CA SER A 408 9.21 -3.59 -32.02
C SER A 408 9.57 -2.15 -31.63
N SER A 409 8.56 -1.28 -31.48
CA SER A 409 8.72 0.14 -31.17
C SER A 409 8.59 0.48 -29.68
N TYR A 410 8.20 -0.48 -28.82
CA TYR A 410 8.00 -0.24 -27.38
C TYR A 410 9.32 -0.25 -26.58
N GLY A 411 10.45 -0.56 -27.23
CA GLY A 411 11.77 -0.57 -26.62
C GLY A 411 12.15 -1.94 -26.07
N VAL A 412 12.27 -2.05 -24.75
CA VAL A 412 12.77 -3.27 -24.09
C VAL A 412 11.83 -4.46 -24.36
N ASP A 413 12.39 -5.57 -24.84
CA ASP A 413 11.67 -6.83 -24.96
C ASP A 413 11.72 -7.59 -23.63
N HIS A 414 10.76 -7.32 -22.74
CA HIS A 414 10.72 -7.93 -21.42
C HIS A 414 10.66 -9.46 -21.47
N MET A 415 10.08 -10.05 -22.52
CA MET A 415 10.01 -11.51 -22.67
C MET A 415 11.41 -12.13 -22.68
N LYS A 416 12.31 -11.60 -23.52
CA LYS A 416 13.70 -12.08 -23.61
C LYS A 416 14.48 -11.84 -22.32
N VAL A 417 14.28 -10.69 -21.68
CA VAL A 417 14.97 -10.36 -20.42
C VAL A 417 14.56 -11.32 -19.31
N VAL A 418 13.25 -11.52 -19.13
CA VAL A 418 12.69 -12.40 -18.10
C VAL A 418 13.12 -13.85 -18.31
N GLU A 419 13.11 -14.35 -19.54
CA GLU A 419 13.60 -15.70 -19.86
C GLU A 419 15.11 -15.83 -19.60
N GLY A 420 15.90 -14.83 -19.98
CA GLY A 420 17.35 -14.80 -19.71
C GLY A 420 17.69 -14.80 -18.22
N LEU A 421 16.81 -14.26 -17.38
CA LEU A 421 16.93 -14.28 -15.91
C LEU A 421 16.41 -15.58 -15.26
N GLY A 422 15.97 -16.56 -16.07
CA GLY A 422 15.54 -17.88 -15.58
C GLY A 422 14.07 -17.97 -15.16
N CYS A 423 13.26 -16.98 -15.51
CA CYS A 423 11.83 -16.92 -15.21
C CYS A 423 10.97 -17.29 -16.43
N LYS A 424 9.64 -17.23 -16.27
CA LYS A 424 8.70 -17.40 -17.38
C LYS A 424 8.00 -16.10 -17.71
N ALA A 425 7.66 -15.91 -18.98
CA ALA A 425 6.99 -14.71 -19.45
C ALA A 425 5.84 -15.06 -20.40
N ILE A 426 4.78 -14.24 -20.40
CA ILE A 426 3.65 -14.29 -21.32
C ILE A 426 3.35 -12.84 -21.74
N ARG A 427 3.19 -12.58 -23.04
CA ARG A 427 2.73 -11.27 -23.55
C ARG A 427 1.25 -11.34 -23.92
N VAL A 428 0.52 -10.29 -23.62
CA VAL A 428 -0.90 -10.11 -23.89
C VAL A 428 -1.12 -8.78 -24.61
N ASN A 429 -1.85 -8.84 -25.72
CA ASN A 429 -2.22 -7.69 -26.53
C ASN A 429 -3.72 -7.38 -26.45
N ARG A 430 -4.55 -8.36 -26.07
CA ARG A 430 -6.02 -8.25 -26.04
C ARG A 430 -6.61 -8.78 -24.74
N GLN A 431 -7.74 -8.22 -24.33
CA GLN A 431 -8.41 -8.48 -23.07
C GLN A 431 -8.84 -9.95 -22.89
N GLU A 432 -9.25 -10.61 -23.97
CA GLU A 432 -9.64 -12.03 -24.00
C GLU A 432 -8.47 -12.99 -23.72
N GLU A 433 -7.23 -12.52 -23.86
CA GLU A 433 -6.02 -13.30 -23.60
C GLU A 433 -5.60 -13.26 -22.12
N ILE A 434 -6.08 -12.28 -21.33
CA ILE A 434 -5.67 -12.13 -19.92
C ILE A 434 -6.05 -13.36 -19.09
N ALA A 435 -7.30 -13.82 -19.18
CA ALA A 435 -7.76 -14.97 -18.41
C ALA A 435 -7.01 -16.28 -18.77
N PRO A 436 -6.82 -16.63 -20.07
CA PRO A 436 -5.89 -17.69 -20.47
C PRO A 436 -4.45 -17.50 -19.97
N ALA A 437 -3.92 -16.28 -20.03
CA ALA A 437 -2.55 -15.98 -19.59
C ALA A 437 -2.37 -16.19 -18.09
N ILE A 438 -3.34 -15.80 -17.26
CA ILE A 438 -3.32 -16.04 -15.81
C ILE A 438 -3.30 -17.54 -15.52
N ARG A 439 -4.21 -18.32 -16.11
CA ARG A 439 -4.23 -19.79 -15.93
C ARG A 439 -2.92 -20.44 -16.38
N ARG A 440 -2.35 -19.97 -17.49
CA ARG A 440 -1.05 -20.45 -17.97
C ARG A 440 0.07 -20.07 -17.02
N ALA A 441 0.04 -18.86 -16.46
CA ALA A 441 1.04 -18.41 -15.50
C ALA A 441 0.98 -19.23 -14.21
N GLU A 442 -0.21 -19.52 -13.68
CA GLU A 442 -0.39 -20.41 -12.53
C GLU A 442 0.19 -21.82 -12.79
N ALA A 443 -0.08 -22.38 -13.97
CA ALA A 443 0.46 -23.68 -14.35
C ALA A 443 1.99 -23.67 -14.45
N LEU A 444 2.58 -22.65 -15.09
CA LEU A 444 4.03 -22.49 -15.19
C LEU A 444 4.69 -22.26 -13.83
N MET A 445 4.02 -21.50 -12.96
CA MET A 445 4.46 -21.23 -11.60
C MET A 445 4.49 -22.52 -10.78
N ALA A 446 3.45 -23.36 -10.88
CA ALA A 446 3.38 -24.65 -10.21
C ALA A 446 4.41 -25.67 -10.78
N GLU A 447 4.63 -25.67 -12.10
CA GLU A 447 5.57 -26.59 -12.76
C GLU A 447 7.03 -26.26 -12.46
N HIS A 448 7.39 -24.97 -12.47
CA HIS A 448 8.80 -24.55 -12.44
C HIS A 448 9.25 -23.93 -11.12
N GLY A 449 8.31 -23.49 -10.28
CA GLY A 449 8.57 -22.84 -9.00
C GLY A 449 9.29 -21.50 -9.14
N VAL A 450 9.10 -20.77 -10.25
CA VAL A 450 9.77 -19.49 -10.53
C VAL A 450 8.75 -18.36 -10.70
N PRO A 451 9.17 -17.08 -10.60
CA PRO A 451 8.34 -15.96 -11.01
C PRO A 451 7.83 -16.09 -12.44
N VAL A 452 6.57 -15.71 -12.67
CA VAL A 452 5.95 -15.67 -13.99
C VAL A 452 5.45 -14.27 -14.29
N VAL A 453 5.97 -13.67 -15.36
CA VAL A 453 5.62 -12.31 -15.78
C VAL A 453 4.54 -12.37 -16.86
N ILE A 454 3.48 -11.58 -16.69
CA ILE A 454 2.49 -11.32 -17.72
C ILE A 454 2.64 -9.86 -18.13
N GLU A 455 3.19 -9.62 -19.33
CA GLU A 455 3.29 -8.30 -19.91
C GLU A 455 2.02 -7.98 -20.70
N VAL A 456 1.37 -6.87 -20.37
CA VAL A 456 0.18 -6.38 -21.04
C VAL A 456 0.53 -5.12 -21.82
N MET A 457 0.37 -5.17 -23.14
CA MET A 457 0.65 -4.05 -24.03
C MET A 457 -0.50 -3.04 -23.99
N LEU A 458 -0.20 -1.82 -23.53
CA LEU A 458 -1.18 -0.75 -23.38
C LEU A 458 -1.15 0.24 -24.54
N GLU A 459 -2.19 1.07 -24.65
CA GLU A 459 -2.07 2.34 -25.35
C GLU A 459 -0.95 3.19 -24.71
N ARG A 460 -0.22 3.95 -25.53
CA ARG A 460 0.94 4.74 -25.06
C ARG A 460 0.54 5.78 -24.02
N VAL A 461 -0.62 6.42 -24.17
CA VAL A 461 -1.02 7.58 -23.39
C VAL A 461 -2.44 7.43 -22.88
N THR A 462 -2.56 7.19 -21.57
CA THR A 462 -3.80 7.31 -20.79
C THR A 462 -3.57 8.35 -19.67
N ASN A 463 -4.59 9.13 -19.32
CA ASN A 463 -4.52 10.02 -18.16
C ASN A 463 -5.39 9.46 -17.04
N ILE A 464 -4.81 9.18 -15.89
CA ILE A 464 -5.55 8.62 -14.74
C ILE A 464 -6.15 9.74 -13.92
N ALA A 465 -7.37 9.53 -13.40
CA ALA A 465 -8.06 10.52 -12.59
C ALA A 465 -7.23 10.92 -11.36
N MET A 466 -7.02 12.23 -11.19
CA MET A 466 -6.31 12.82 -10.06
C MET A 466 -6.55 14.32 -9.96
N GLY A 467 -6.20 14.92 -8.83
CA GLY A 467 -6.32 16.36 -8.62
C GLY A 467 -5.41 16.86 -7.50
N THR A 468 -5.47 18.16 -7.21
CA THR A 468 -4.75 18.78 -6.10
C THR A 468 -5.59 18.87 -4.82
N GLU A 469 -6.92 18.76 -4.96
CA GLU A 469 -7.86 18.82 -3.84
C GLU A 469 -8.86 17.66 -3.91
N ILE A 470 -9.38 17.26 -2.74
CA ILE A 470 -10.34 16.15 -2.65
C ILE A 470 -11.72 16.49 -3.26
N ASP A 471 -12.05 17.78 -3.40
CA ASP A 471 -13.24 18.30 -4.06
C ASP A 471 -12.98 18.69 -5.54
N ASN A 472 -11.75 18.55 -6.03
CA ASN A 472 -11.35 18.95 -7.38
C ASN A 472 -10.50 17.88 -8.08
N ILE A 473 -11.00 16.65 -8.11
CA ILE A 473 -10.41 15.57 -8.91
C ILE A 473 -10.83 15.75 -10.37
N THR A 474 -9.85 15.73 -11.28
CA THR A 474 -10.12 15.75 -12.72
C THR A 474 -10.32 14.32 -13.22
N GLU A 475 -11.48 14.07 -13.82
CA GLU A 475 -11.82 12.81 -14.48
C GLU A 475 -11.52 12.97 -15.99
N PHE A 476 -10.43 12.35 -16.47
CA PHE A 476 -9.99 12.47 -17.87
C PHE A 476 -10.64 11.43 -18.78
N GLU A 477 -10.89 10.24 -18.23
CA GLU A 477 -11.47 9.10 -18.94
C GLU A 477 -12.96 8.99 -18.61
N PRO A 478 -13.76 8.32 -19.46
CA PRO A 478 -15.20 8.18 -19.24
C PRO A 478 -15.57 7.64 -17.86
N LEU A 479 -16.60 8.23 -17.28
CA LEU A 479 -17.25 7.69 -16.08
C LEU A 479 -18.12 6.49 -16.47
N ALA A 480 -18.46 5.66 -15.48
CA ALA A 480 -19.44 4.60 -15.70
C ALA A 480 -20.85 5.19 -15.71
N GLU A 481 -21.62 4.94 -16.78
CA GLU A 481 -23.01 5.38 -16.90
C GLU A 481 -23.98 4.26 -16.53
N THR A 482 -23.53 3.01 -16.69
CA THR A 482 -24.30 1.80 -16.40
C THR A 482 -23.46 0.81 -15.58
N PRO A 483 -24.07 -0.17 -14.89
CA PRO A 483 -23.33 -1.25 -14.23
C PRO A 483 -22.41 -2.03 -15.19
N ALA A 484 -22.75 -2.11 -16.47
CA ALA A 484 -21.95 -2.78 -17.49
C ALA A 484 -20.62 -2.06 -17.79
N ASP A 485 -20.52 -0.76 -17.51
CA ASP A 485 -19.28 0.00 -17.69
C ASP A 485 -18.23 -0.31 -16.60
N ALA A 486 -18.67 -0.76 -15.43
CA ALA A 486 -17.82 -1.10 -14.28
C ALA A 486 -18.27 -2.40 -13.60
N PRO A 487 -18.25 -3.54 -14.31
CA PRO A 487 -18.93 -4.77 -13.87
C PRO A 487 -18.30 -5.42 -12.65
N THR A 488 -17.05 -5.07 -12.31
CA THR A 488 -16.36 -5.56 -11.11
C THR A 488 -16.42 -4.56 -9.96
N ALA A 489 -17.22 -3.50 -10.03
CA ALA A 489 -17.37 -2.59 -8.91
C ALA A 489 -18.06 -3.34 -7.75
N VAL A 490 -17.43 -3.37 -6.57
CA VAL A 490 -17.93 -4.12 -5.40
C VAL A 490 -19.35 -3.73 -4.99
N ALA A 491 -19.75 -2.49 -5.27
CA ALA A 491 -21.10 -1.99 -5.03
C ALA A 491 -22.20 -2.72 -5.85
N ALA A 492 -21.84 -3.35 -6.97
CA ALA A 492 -22.73 -4.15 -7.80
C ALA A 492 -22.99 -5.55 -7.20
N VAL A 493 -22.11 -6.04 -6.31
CA VAL A 493 -22.20 -7.37 -5.68
C VAL A 493 -23.07 -7.35 -4.41
N LEU A 494 -23.26 -6.18 -3.78
CA LEU A 494 -24.14 -5.98 -2.61
C LEU A 494 -25.66 -6.00 -2.94
N LEU A 495 -26.04 -6.50 -4.12
CA LEU A 495 -27.40 -6.57 -4.64
C LEU A 495 -28.01 -7.97 -4.65
N ASP A 496 -27.20 -8.99 -4.37
CA ASP A 496 -27.63 -10.37 -4.08
C ASP A 496 -27.44 -10.65 -2.58
#